data_AF-A0A6P0YY61-F1
#
_entry.id   AF-A0A6P0YY61-F1
#
_cell.length_a   1.000
_cell.length_b   1.000
_cell.length_c   1.000
_cell.angle_alpha   90.00
_cell.angle_beta   90.00
_cell.angle_gamma   90.00
#
_symmetry.space_group_name_H-M   'P 1'
#
loop_
_entity.id
_entity.type
_entity.pdbx_description
1 polymer ?
#
loop_
_entity_poly.entity_id
_entity_poly.type
_entity_poly.pdbx_seq_one_letter_code
_entity_poly.pdbx_strand_id
1 'polypeptide(L)'
;NYSLPFIDDFYKEYWTKPLEELSGENFKGLQNRKVVIIARCCNNQEKLSFKQAGKELDLSYLRTQIALEGHQLGKLDIYGKGWPEGISRGSSRGGNYIAKKLDILSEYNFNLCFENTNFDYYCTEKIWDSICAYCLPIYYGRGNKIYEDFPQNSFIDFCDFDNTSQLFDYIKNMSVEEYLERMNLCIKVYNNVCKKLDSVDRYEQFLMRVVHKVKTIVQGTK
;
A
#
# COMPACT_ATOMS: atom_id res chain seq x y z
N ASN A 1 23.32 -9.35 16.68
CA ASN A 1 22.05 -9.75 16.02
C ASN A 1 21.09 -8.58 16.04
N TYR A 2 21.09 -7.77 14.98
CA TYR A 2 20.05 -6.79 14.74
C TYR A 2 18.90 -7.50 14.03
N SER A 3 18.08 -8.25 14.76
CA SER A 3 16.75 -8.58 14.28
C SER A 3 15.93 -7.32 14.48
N LEU A 4 15.54 -6.64 13.40
CA LEU A 4 14.53 -5.58 13.47
C LEU A 4 13.22 -6.26 13.90
N PRO A 5 12.77 -6.14 15.16
CA PRO A 5 11.68 -6.95 15.71
C PRO A 5 10.31 -6.67 15.07
N PHE A 6 10.26 -5.71 14.14
CA PHE A 6 9.06 -5.26 13.45
C PHE A 6 8.89 -5.84 12.04
N ILE A 7 9.92 -6.47 11.47
CA ILE A 7 9.91 -6.90 10.07
C ILE A 7 9.40 -8.34 9.90
N ASP A 8 9.81 -9.27 10.77
CA ASP A 8 9.55 -10.70 10.54
C ASP A 8 8.09 -11.13 10.73
N ASP A 9 7.36 -10.53 11.67
CA ASP A 9 5.96 -10.90 11.93
C ASP A 9 4.96 -10.12 11.06
N PHE A 10 5.28 -8.87 10.73
CA PHE A 10 4.39 -7.98 9.98
C PHE A 10 4.14 -8.48 8.55
N TYR A 11 5.20 -8.89 7.85
CA TYR A 11 5.10 -9.33 6.47
C TYR A 11 4.54 -10.74 6.31
N LYS A 12 4.69 -11.59 7.34
CA LYS A 12 4.08 -12.92 7.36
C LYS A 12 2.56 -12.86 7.38
N GLU A 13 1.94 -11.79 7.88
CA GLU A 13 0.48 -11.68 7.94
C GLU A 13 -0.14 -11.34 6.57
N TYR A 14 0.54 -10.52 5.77
CA TYR A 14 0.05 -10.13 4.44
C TYR A 14 0.22 -11.26 3.43
N TRP A 15 1.45 -11.69 3.17
CA TRP A 15 1.75 -12.59 2.06
C TRP A 15 1.53 -14.08 2.37
N THR A 16 0.63 -14.39 3.30
CA THR A 16 0.25 -15.78 3.66
C THR A 16 -0.35 -16.55 2.48
N LYS A 17 -1.09 -15.86 1.61
CA LYS A 17 -1.85 -16.49 0.53
C LYS A 17 -1.85 -15.63 -0.73
N PRO A 18 -1.65 -16.22 -1.92
CA PRO A 18 -1.87 -15.54 -3.18
C PRO A 18 -3.31 -15.02 -3.32
N LEU A 19 -3.46 -13.90 -4.01
CA LEU A 19 -4.74 -13.31 -4.40
C LEU A 19 -5.22 -13.92 -5.72
N GLU A 20 -6.53 -13.99 -5.88
CA GLU A 20 -7.19 -14.40 -7.12
C GLU A 20 -7.16 -13.25 -8.12
N GLU A 21 -6.92 -13.52 -9.40
CA GLU A 21 -7.03 -12.47 -10.43
C GLU A 21 -8.50 -12.09 -10.64
N LEU A 22 -8.75 -10.80 -10.82
CA LEU A 22 -10.08 -10.27 -11.07
C LEU A 22 -10.49 -10.49 -12.54
N SER A 23 -11.76 -10.79 -12.73
CA SER A 23 -12.42 -10.93 -14.02
C SER A 23 -13.81 -10.28 -13.96
N GLY A 24 -14.50 -10.17 -15.10
CA GLY A 24 -15.90 -9.71 -15.11
C GLY A 24 -16.86 -10.60 -14.30
N GLU A 25 -16.47 -11.84 -13.97
CA GLU A 25 -17.31 -12.79 -13.24
C GLU A 25 -17.19 -12.63 -11.71
N ASN A 26 -16.00 -12.33 -11.20
CA ASN A 26 -15.74 -12.22 -9.76
C ASN A 26 -15.64 -10.75 -9.26
N PHE A 27 -15.67 -9.77 -10.17
CA PHE A 27 -15.63 -8.35 -9.84
C PHE A 27 -17.02 -7.71 -9.82
N LYS A 28 -17.40 -7.12 -8.69
CA LYS A 28 -18.72 -6.49 -8.47
C LYS A 28 -18.92 -5.14 -9.18
N GLY A 29 -17.94 -4.71 -9.98
CA GLY A 29 -17.94 -3.44 -10.69
C GLY A 29 -17.51 -2.23 -9.85
N LEU A 30 -17.39 -1.08 -10.51
CA LEU A 30 -16.98 0.21 -9.91
C LEU A 30 -18.21 0.93 -9.32
N GLN A 31 -18.77 0.37 -8.24
CA GLN A 31 -20.02 0.85 -7.64
C GLN A 31 -19.86 2.24 -6.99
N ASN A 32 -18.72 2.50 -6.34
CA ASN A 32 -18.40 3.76 -5.70
C ASN A 32 -17.00 4.21 -6.09
N ARG A 33 -16.93 5.24 -6.94
CA ARG A 33 -15.67 5.82 -7.45
C ARG A 33 -15.02 6.83 -6.50
N LYS A 34 -15.46 6.86 -5.23
CA LYS A 34 -14.75 7.61 -4.22
C LYS A 34 -13.40 6.96 -3.94
N VAL A 35 -12.41 7.80 -3.70
CA VAL A 35 -11.10 7.41 -3.19
C VAL A 35 -11.16 7.34 -1.67
N VAL A 36 -10.43 6.41 -1.07
CA VAL A 36 -10.18 6.40 0.37
C VAL A 36 -8.74 6.81 0.65
N ILE A 37 -8.54 7.54 1.76
CA ILE A 37 -7.22 7.68 2.37
C ILE A 37 -7.28 7.30 3.84
N ILE A 38 -6.30 6.51 4.29
CA ILE A 38 -6.10 6.19 5.69
C ILE A 38 -4.79 6.84 6.13
N ALA A 39 -4.88 8.04 6.71
CA ALA A 39 -3.71 8.85 7.03
C ALA A 39 -3.91 9.73 8.26
N ARG A 40 -2.79 10.15 8.85
CA ARG A 40 -2.78 11.26 9.80
C ARG A 40 -2.73 12.56 9.01
N CYS A 41 -3.51 13.55 9.40
CA CYS A 41 -3.39 14.91 8.87
C CYS A 41 -2.03 15.50 9.23
N CYS A 42 -1.38 16.14 8.26
CA CYS A 42 -0.17 16.94 8.47
C CYS A 42 -0.51 18.41 8.24
N ASN A 43 -0.36 19.25 9.27
CA ASN A 43 -0.84 20.62 9.23
C ASN A 43 0.18 21.56 8.56
N ASN A 44 -0.27 22.72 8.04
CA ASN A 44 0.60 23.69 7.35
C ASN A 44 1.82 24.17 8.17
N GLN A 45 1.78 24.10 9.51
CA GLN A 45 2.92 24.45 10.37
C GLN A 45 4.05 23.41 10.34
N GLU A 46 3.78 22.19 9.86
CA GLU A 46 4.73 21.08 9.79
C GLU A 46 5.30 20.88 8.38
N LYS A 47 5.01 21.78 7.42
CA LYS A 47 5.57 21.68 6.06
C LYS A 47 7.08 21.88 6.11
N LEU A 48 7.80 20.78 6.21
CA LEU A 48 9.24 20.73 6.06
C LEU A 48 9.52 20.58 4.57
N SER A 49 9.89 21.67 3.88
CA SER A 49 10.38 21.54 2.52
C SER A 49 11.76 20.90 2.59
N PHE A 50 11.82 19.61 2.26
CA PHE A 50 13.05 18.85 2.23
C PHE A 50 13.30 18.43 0.81
N LYS A 51 14.17 19.18 0.12
CA LYS A 51 14.46 18.96 -1.30
C LYS A 51 15.79 18.27 -1.47
N GLN A 52 15.81 17.18 -2.23
CA GLN A 52 17.04 16.55 -2.70
C GLN A 52 17.07 16.60 -4.22
N ALA A 53 18.14 17.15 -4.79
CA ALA A 53 18.28 17.37 -6.23
C ALA A 53 17.07 18.09 -6.87
N GLY A 54 16.48 19.06 -6.16
CA GLY A 54 15.33 19.84 -6.63
C GLY A 54 13.96 19.16 -6.48
N LYS A 55 13.90 17.90 -6.04
CA LYS A 55 12.65 17.16 -5.80
C LYS A 55 12.19 17.32 -4.37
N GLU A 56 10.91 17.66 -4.16
CA GLU A 56 10.30 17.65 -2.83
C GLU A 56 10.18 16.20 -2.33
N LEU A 57 10.74 15.93 -1.15
CA LEU A 57 10.73 14.60 -0.56
C LEU A 57 9.57 14.42 0.41
N ASP A 58 9.06 15.48 1.07
CA ASP A 58 7.92 15.33 1.96
C ASP A 58 6.60 15.29 1.18
N LEU A 59 5.96 14.12 1.17
CA LEU A 59 4.65 13.89 0.58
C LEU A 59 3.51 14.00 1.61
N SER A 60 3.82 14.14 2.91
CA SER A 60 2.82 14.21 3.98
C SER A 60 1.89 15.41 3.80
N TYR A 61 2.47 16.54 3.42
CA TYR A 61 1.71 17.75 3.08
C TYR A 61 0.84 17.53 1.84
N LEU A 62 1.42 16.99 0.76
CA LEU A 62 0.70 16.73 -0.49
C LEU A 62 -0.51 15.81 -0.26
N ARG A 63 -0.33 14.74 0.52
CA ARG A 63 -1.42 13.83 0.91
C ARG A 63 -2.54 14.55 1.64
N THR A 64 -2.20 15.46 2.53
CA THR A 64 -3.19 16.27 3.26
C THR A 64 -3.97 17.18 2.31
N GLN A 65 -3.28 17.84 1.37
CA GLN A 65 -3.94 18.72 0.40
C GLN A 65 -4.91 17.93 -0.50
N ILE A 66 -4.44 16.81 -1.08
CA ILE A 66 -5.28 15.96 -1.94
C ILE A 66 -6.50 15.45 -1.17
N ALA A 67 -6.32 15.04 0.09
CA ALA A 67 -7.41 14.55 0.93
C ALA A 67 -8.46 15.65 1.22
N LEU A 68 -8.02 16.85 1.59
CA LEU A 68 -8.93 17.97 1.87
C LEU A 68 -9.68 18.41 0.62
N GLU A 69 -8.99 18.58 -0.52
CA GLU A 69 -9.62 18.94 -1.80
C GLU A 69 -10.60 17.85 -2.25
N GLY A 70 -10.19 16.58 -2.20
CA GLY A 70 -11.06 15.47 -2.57
C GLY A 70 -12.29 15.32 -1.66
N HIS A 71 -12.15 15.59 -0.37
CA HIS A 71 -13.28 15.61 0.56
C HIS A 71 -14.25 16.75 0.22
N GLN A 72 -13.75 17.97 -0.04
CA GLN A 72 -14.57 19.11 -0.46
C GLN A 72 -15.33 18.84 -1.76
N LEU A 73 -14.71 18.13 -2.70
CA LEU A 73 -15.35 17.71 -3.96
C LEU A 73 -16.32 16.53 -3.80
N GLY A 74 -16.42 15.94 -2.60
CA GLY A 74 -17.21 14.73 -2.36
C GLY A 74 -16.67 13.48 -3.06
N LYS A 75 -15.39 13.49 -3.45
CA LYS A 75 -14.70 12.43 -4.20
C LYS A 75 -13.79 11.56 -3.34
N LEU A 76 -13.49 11.97 -2.12
CA LEU A 76 -12.57 11.25 -1.24
C LEU A 76 -13.09 11.21 0.20
N ASP A 77 -13.02 10.02 0.77
CA ASP A 77 -13.37 9.74 2.16
C ASP A 77 -12.09 9.57 2.99
N ILE A 78 -12.05 10.20 4.17
CA ILE A 78 -10.85 10.28 5.02
C ILE A 78 -11.03 9.40 6.25
N TYR A 79 -10.00 8.62 6.59
CA TYR A 79 -9.87 7.94 7.87
C TYR A 79 -8.54 8.29 8.54
N GLY A 80 -8.52 8.28 9.86
CA GLY A 80 -7.35 8.57 10.70
C GLY A 80 -7.53 9.82 11.57
N LYS A 81 -6.43 10.30 12.13
CA LYS A 81 -6.42 11.32 13.20
C LYS A 81 -5.81 12.65 12.74
N GLY A 82 -6.11 13.70 13.49
CA GLY A 82 -5.52 15.04 13.31
C GLY A 82 -6.22 15.90 12.25
N TRP A 83 -7.22 15.37 11.58
CA TRP A 83 -8.01 16.08 10.59
C TRP A 83 -8.97 17.10 11.25
N PRO A 84 -9.37 18.16 10.55
CA PRO A 84 -10.46 19.04 10.96
C PRO A 84 -11.71 18.29 11.46
N GLU A 85 -12.45 18.92 12.36
CA GLU A 85 -13.65 18.30 12.95
C GLU A 85 -14.67 17.93 11.88
N GLY A 86 -15.25 16.73 11.99
CA GLY A 86 -16.32 16.26 11.11
C GLY A 86 -15.89 15.65 9.77
N ILE A 87 -14.61 15.72 9.37
CA ILE A 87 -14.19 15.21 8.05
C ILE A 87 -13.70 13.76 8.06
N SER A 88 -13.09 13.31 9.17
CA SER A 88 -12.63 11.93 9.32
C SER A 88 -13.82 11.02 9.64
N ARG A 89 -14.00 9.96 8.85
CA ARG A 89 -15.05 8.94 9.03
C ARG A 89 -14.77 7.98 10.18
N GLY A 90 -13.54 7.94 10.68
CA GLY A 90 -13.18 7.08 11.81
C GLY A 90 -11.68 6.80 11.92
N SER A 91 -11.33 6.02 12.95
CA SER A 91 -9.95 5.57 13.19
C SER A 91 -9.73 4.17 12.63
N SER A 92 -8.66 3.98 11.86
CA SER A 92 -8.12 2.65 11.49
C SER A 92 -7.27 2.01 12.58
N ARG A 93 -6.97 2.72 13.68
CA ARG A 93 -6.17 2.22 14.81
C ARG A 93 -7.06 1.67 15.93
N GLY A 94 -6.54 0.67 16.67
CA GLY A 94 -7.17 -0.01 17.81
C GLY A 94 -7.47 -1.49 17.51
N GLY A 95 -7.37 -2.36 18.52
CA GLY A 95 -7.57 -3.81 18.34
C GLY A 95 -6.63 -4.42 17.29
N ASN A 96 -7.15 -5.35 16.48
CA ASN A 96 -6.48 -5.79 15.25
C ASN A 96 -6.61 -4.69 14.18
N TYR A 97 -5.64 -3.78 14.16
CA TYR A 97 -5.64 -2.63 13.26
C TYR A 97 -5.40 -2.99 11.79
N ILE A 98 -4.78 -4.14 11.51
CA ILE A 98 -4.56 -4.62 10.14
C ILE A 98 -5.89 -5.05 9.54
N ALA A 99 -6.62 -5.95 10.21
CA ALA A 99 -7.95 -6.38 9.81
C ALA A 99 -8.89 -5.18 9.60
N LYS A 100 -8.89 -4.23 10.54
CA LYS A 100 -9.69 -3.01 10.44
C LYS A 100 -9.33 -2.15 9.23
N LYS A 101 -8.04 -2.05 8.88
CA LYS A 101 -7.59 -1.30 7.71
C LYS A 101 -8.08 -1.98 6.43
N LEU A 102 -7.96 -3.31 6.35
CA LEU A 102 -8.45 -4.10 5.22
C LEU A 102 -9.97 -4.00 5.06
N ASP A 103 -10.73 -4.07 6.16
CA ASP A 103 -12.20 -3.90 6.16
C ASP A 103 -12.60 -2.52 5.62
N ILE A 104 -11.87 -1.46 5.97
CA ILE A 104 -12.12 -0.13 5.42
C ILE A 104 -11.81 -0.12 3.92
N LEU A 105 -10.66 -0.65 3.51
CA LEU A 105 -10.20 -0.59 2.13
C LEU A 105 -11.06 -1.43 1.17
N SER A 106 -11.62 -2.56 1.62
CA SER A 106 -12.44 -3.45 0.79
C SER A 106 -13.76 -2.82 0.35
N GLU A 107 -14.20 -1.75 1.02
CA GLU A 107 -15.41 -0.99 0.65
C GLU A 107 -15.15 0.06 -0.45
N TYR A 108 -13.90 0.21 -0.90
CA TYR A 108 -13.50 1.18 -1.91
C TYR A 108 -12.78 0.51 -3.08
N ASN A 109 -12.92 1.10 -4.26
CA ASN A 109 -12.16 0.66 -5.42
C ASN A 109 -10.79 1.35 -5.54
N PHE A 110 -10.58 2.51 -4.89
CA PHE A 110 -9.36 3.30 -5.07
C PHE A 110 -8.83 3.80 -3.73
N ASN A 111 -7.52 3.70 -3.52
CA ASN A 111 -6.87 4.11 -2.27
C ASN A 111 -5.65 4.99 -2.52
N LEU A 112 -5.66 6.19 -1.94
CA LEU A 112 -4.54 7.12 -1.94
C LEU A 112 -3.49 6.66 -0.92
N CYS A 113 -2.52 5.89 -1.41
CA CYS A 113 -1.60 5.12 -0.58
C CYS A 113 -0.14 5.60 -0.63
N PHE A 114 0.04 6.91 -0.85
CA PHE A 114 1.36 7.53 -0.88
C PHE A 114 2.16 7.26 0.38
N GLU A 115 3.47 7.16 0.22
CA GLU A 115 4.38 7.25 1.35
C GLU A 115 4.40 8.65 1.97
N ASN A 116 4.93 8.75 3.19
CA ASN A 116 5.18 10.08 3.79
C ASN A 116 6.34 10.78 3.07
N THR A 117 7.28 10.02 2.52
CA THR A 117 8.51 10.53 1.93
C THR A 117 8.74 9.91 0.56
N ASN A 118 9.10 10.71 -0.43
CA ASN A 118 9.52 10.23 -1.73
C ASN A 118 11.01 9.85 -1.68
N PHE A 119 11.33 8.58 -1.50
CA PHE A 119 12.71 8.11 -1.42
C PHE A 119 12.88 6.78 -2.16
N ASP A 120 14.04 6.57 -2.77
CA ASP A 120 14.34 5.33 -3.49
C ASP A 120 14.19 4.12 -2.56
N TYR A 121 13.51 3.08 -3.05
CA TYR A 121 13.22 1.84 -2.32
C TYR A 121 12.37 2.00 -1.04
N TYR A 122 11.87 3.20 -0.74
CA TYR A 122 10.95 3.40 0.38
C TYR A 122 9.52 3.05 -0.05
N CYS A 123 9.15 1.77 0.15
CA CYS A 123 7.82 1.23 -0.09
C CYS A 123 7.40 0.45 1.16
N THR A 124 6.31 0.87 1.80
CA THR A 124 5.83 0.26 3.05
C THR A 124 4.55 -0.52 2.81
N GLU A 125 3.84 -0.89 3.89
CA GLU A 125 2.59 -1.62 3.87
C GLU A 125 1.47 -1.00 3.03
N LYS A 126 1.51 0.32 2.76
CA LYS A 126 0.35 1.08 2.25
C LYS A 126 -0.13 0.57 0.89
N ILE A 127 0.78 0.32 -0.04
CA ILE A 127 0.42 -0.21 -1.35
C ILE A 127 -0.04 -1.67 -1.24
N TRP A 128 0.56 -2.45 -0.34
CA TRP A 128 0.23 -3.85 -0.13
C TRP A 128 -1.15 -4.05 0.51
N ASP A 129 -1.48 -3.26 1.53
CA ASP A 129 -2.83 -3.18 2.10
C ASP A 129 -3.89 -2.91 1.04
N SER A 130 -3.59 -1.96 0.15
CA SER A 130 -4.44 -1.62 -0.98
C SER A 130 -4.70 -2.83 -1.86
N ILE A 131 -3.63 -3.52 -2.24
CA ILE A 131 -3.67 -4.69 -3.14
C ILE A 131 -4.43 -5.85 -2.48
N CYS A 132 -4.13 -6.16 -1.21
CA CYS A 132 -4.82 -7.20 -0.43
C CYS A 132 -6.33 -6.99 -0.35
N ALA A 133 -6.76 -5.73 -0.29
CA ALA A 133 -8.17 -5.36 -0.21
C ALA A 133 -8.84 -5.24 -1.59
N TYR A 134 -8.16 -5.61 -2.68
CA TYR A 134 -8.62 -5.39 -4.06
C TYR A 134 -8.97 -3.93 -4.36
N CYS A 135 -8.27 -3.00 -3.72
CA CYS A 135 -8.44 -1.56 -3.83
C CYS A 135 -7.28 -0.99 -4.67
N LEU A 136 -7.56 -0.50 -5.88
CA LEU A 136 -6.53 -0.07 -6.82
C LEU A 136 -5.66 1.05 -6.21
N PRO A 137 -4.33 0.86 -6.14
CA PRO A 137 -3.46 1.87 -5.56
C PRO A 137 -3.40 3.14 -6.40
N ILE A 138 -3.52 4.29 -5.74
CA ILE A 138 -3.08 5.59 -6.24
C ILE A 138 -1.80 5.93 -5.47
N TYR A 139 -0.68 5.99 -6.19
CA TYR A 139 0.65 6.08 -5.62
C TYR A 139 1.42 7.28 -6.19
N TYR A 140 2.54 7.62 -5.57
CA TYR A 140 3.47 8.64 -6.06
C TYR A 140 4.73 7.91 -6.53
N GLY A 141 4.78 7.53 -7.81
CA GLY A 141 5.82 6.65 -8.35
C GLY A 141 7.00 7.40 -8.96
N ARG A 142 6.75 8.54 -9.62
CA ARG A 142 7.84 9.30 -10.27
C ARG A 142 8.85 9.82 -9.25
N GLY A 143 10.10 9.41 -9.44
CA GLY A 143 11.22 9.84 -8.60
C GLY A 143 11.54 8.93 -7.42
N ASN A 144 10.91 7.75 -7.34
CA ASN A 144 11.40 6.61 -6.57
C ASN A 144 11.66 5.40 -7.49
N LYS A 145 11.89 4.23 -6.89
CA LYS A 145 12.22 2.96 -7.58
C LYS A 145 11.07 1.96 -7.65
N ILE A 146 9.83 2.36 -7.40
CA ILE A 146 8.67 1.44 -7.35
C ILE A 146 8.48 0.67 -8.68
N TYR A 147 8.85 1.28 -9.81
CA TYR A 147 8.76 0.67 -11.13
C TYR A 147 9.82 -0.41 -11.41
N GLU A 148 10.79 -0.61 -10.52
CA GLU A 148 11.67 -1.79 -10.57
C GLU A 148 10.93 -3.07 -10.13
N ASP A 149 9.88 -2.92 -9.30
CA ASP A 149 9.06 -4.03 -8.80
C ASP A 149 7.69 -4.13 -9.51
N PHE A 150 7.09 -2.99 -9.85
CA PHE A 150 5.77 -2.89 -10.45
C PHE A 150 5.87 -2.53 -11.94
N PRO A 151 5.14 -3.25 -12.82
CA PRO A 151 5.11 -2.89 -14.23
C PRO A 151 4.43 -1.53 -14.44
N GLN A 152 4.79 -0.86 -15.54
CA GLN A 152 4.10 0.36 -15.95
C GLN A 152 2.59 0.13 -16.05
N ASN A 153 1.82 1.16 -15.73
CA ASN A 153 0.36 1.14 -15.67
C ASN A 153 -0.27 0.25 -14.58
N SER A 154 0.47 -0.45 -13.70
CA SER A 154 -0.18 -1.31 -12.69
C SER A 154 -0.99 -0.56 -11.64
N PHE A 155 -0.49 0.57 -11.16
CA PHE A 155 -1.18 1.48 -10.25
C PHE A 155 -1.42 2.82 -10.95
N ILE A 156 -2.24 3.68 -10.34
CA ILE A 156 -2.41 5.06 -10.82
C ILE A 156 -1.28 5.90 -10.24
N ASP A 157 -0.33 6.36 -11.07
CA ASP A 157 0.71 7.29 -10.61
C ASP A 157 0.16 8.71 -10.63
N PHE A 158 0.10 9.33 -9.46
CA PHE A 158 -0.31 10.72 -9.33
C PHE A 158 0.57 11.69 -10.13
N CYS A 159 1.82 11.31 -10.40
CA CYS A 159 2.77 12.15 -11.14
C CYS A 159 2.43 12.33 -12.61
N ASP A 160 1.41 11.62 -13.11
CA ASP A 160 0.87 11.77 -14.46
C ASP A 160 -0.27 12.82 -14.53
N PHE A 161 -0.63 13.44 -13.41
CA PHE A 161 -1.67 14.48 -13.33
C PHE A 161 -1.08 15.81 -12.88
N ASP A 162 -1.57 16.91 -13.46
CA ASP A 162 -1.11 18.25 -13.07
C ASP A 162 -1.70 18.68 -11.72
N ASN A 163 -2.85 18.12 -11.35
CA ASN A 163 -3.59 18.47 -10.15
C ASN A 163 -4.56 17.37 -9.71
N THR A 164 -5.07 17.53 -8.48
CA THR A 164 -6.01 16.63 -7.84
C THR A 164 -7.34 16.50 -8.57
N SER A 165 -7.84 17.58 -9.19
CA SER A 165 -9.08 17.53 -9.97
C SER A 165 -8.95 16.63 -11.21
N GLN A 166 -7.83 16.71 -11.95
CA GLN A 166 -7.55 15.80 -13.08
C GLN A 166 -7.48 14.33 -12.64
N LEU A 167 -6.86 14.03 -11.49
CA LEU A 167 -6.85 12.68 -10.93
C LEU A 167 -8.28 12.15 -10.71
N PHE A 168 -9.15 12.95 -10.09
CA PHE A 168 -10.52 12.52 -9.81
C PHE A 168 -11.39 12.41 -11.07
N ASP A 169 -11.18 13.27 -12.07
CA ASP A 169 -11.84 13.14 -13.37
C ASP A 169 -11.40 11.87 -14.09
N TYR A 170 -10.12 11.51 -14.02
CA TYR A 170 -9.62 10.26 -14.55
C TYR A 170 -10.25 9.04 -13.85
N ILE A 171 -10.27 9.02 -12.52
CA ILE A 171 -10.92 7.95 -11.73
C ILE A 171 -12.41 7.83 -12.04
N LYS A 172 -13.09 8.97 -12.21
CA LYS A 172 -14.51 9.01 -12.58
C LYS A 172 -14.76 8.33 -13.94
N ASN A 173 -13.85 8.51 -14.90
CA ASN A 173 -14.00 8.03 -16.27
C ASN A 173 -13.31 6.69 -16.55
N MET A 174 -12.54 6.13 -15.62
CA MET A 174 -11.87 4.83 -15.75
C MET A 174 -12.87 3.71 -16.07
N SER A 175 -12.58 2.91 -17.09
CA SER A 175 -13.43 1.75 -17.41
C SER A 175 -13.23 0.59 -16.43
N VAL A 176 -14.17 -0.36 -16.41
CA VAL A 176 -14.02 -1.57 -15.60
C VAL A 176 -12.86 -2.40 -16.14
N GLU A 177 -12.68 -2.44 -17.46
CA GLU A 177 -11.61 -3.18 -18.14
C GLU A 177 -10.24 -2.64 -17.73
N GLU A 178 -10.07 -1.32 -17.72
CA GLU A 178 -8.83 -0.69 -17.29
C GLU A 178 -8.56 -0.98 -15.81
N TYR A 179 -9.58 -0.85 -14.94
CA TYR A 179 -9.44 -1.21 -13.53
C TYR A 179 -8.93 -2.64 -13.34
N LEU A 180 -9.56 -3.60 -14.01
CA LEU A 180 -9.23 -5.02 -13.92
C LEU A 180 -7.80 -5.27 -14.41
N GLU A 181 -7.40 -4.68 -15.54
CA GLU A 181 -6.05 -4.81 -16.08
C GLU A 181 -5.00 -4.32 -15.09
N ARG A 182 -5.17 -3.08 -14.60
CA ARG A 182 -4.24 -2.45 -13.65
C ARG A 182 -4.15 -3.24 -12.34
N MET A 183 -5.31 -3.57 -11.76
CA MET A 183 -5.38 -4.30 -10.51
C MET A 183 -4.73 -5.69 -10.63
N ASN A 184 -4.94 -6.40 -11.75
CA ASN A 184 -4.32 -7.70 -11.99
C ASN A 184 -2.81 -7.61 -12.17
N LEU A 185 -2.27 -6.53 -12.73
CA LEU A 185 -0.83 -6.30 -12.74
C LEU A 185 -0.28 -6.15 -11.31
N CYS A 186 -0.98 -5.43 -10.42
CA CYS A 186 -0.60 -5.35 -9.02
C CYS A 186 -0.69 -6.71 -8.29
N ILE A 187 -1.76 -7.49 -8.53
CA ILE A 187 -1.95 -8.84 -7.99
C ILE A 187 -0.83 -9.77 -8.43
N LYS A 188 -0.37 -9.69 -9.68
CA LYS A 188 0.77 -10.49 -10.17
C LYS A 188 2.05 -10.20 -9.39
N VAL A 189 2.35 -8.93 -9.13
CA VAL A 189 3.50 -8.53 -8.30
C VAL A 189 3.35 -9.10 -6.89
N TYR A 190 2.19 -8.91 -6.26
CA TYR A 190 1.88 -9.45 -4.93
C TYR A 190 2.08 -10.98 -4.86
N ASN A 191 1.50 -11.71 -5.82
CA ASN A 191 1.60 -13.18 -5.89
C ASN A 191 3.03 -13.65 -6.13
N ASN A 192 3.85 -12.88 -6.85
CA ASN A 192 5.27 -13.17 -7.00
C ASN A 192 6.04 -12.98 -5.68
N VAL A 193 5.68 -11.97 -4.88
CA VAL A 193 6.24 -11.79 -3.53
C VAL A 193 5.87 -12.97 -2.62
N CYS A 194 4.60 -13.39 -2.60
CA CYS A 194 4.16 -14.59 -1.86
C CYS A 194 4.99 -15.82 -2.21
N LYS A 195 5.19 -16.10 -3.51
CA LYS A 195 5.98 -17.25 -3.98
C LYS A 195 7.45 -17.18 -3.53
N LYS A 196 8.06 -15.99 -3.59
CA LYS A 196 9.44 -15.78 -3.15
C LYS A 196 9.55 -16.01 -1.64
N LEU A 197 8.63 -15.47 -0.84
CA LEU A 197 8.63 -15.66 0.62
C LEU A 197 8.45 -17.12 1.02
N ASP A 198 7.52 -17.83 0.41
CA ASP A 198 7.34 -19.28 0.62
C ASP A 198 8.62 -20.08 0.31
N SER A 199 9.38 -19.66 -0.72
CA SER A 199 10.68 -20.27 -1.02
C SER A 199 11.75 -19.99 0.04
N VAL A 200 11.75 -18.78 0.60
CA VAL A 200 12.67 -18.37 1.68
C VAL A 200 12.33 -19.13 2.96
N ASP A 201 11.06 -19.21 3.34
CA ASP A 201 10.61 -19.92 4.54
C ASP A 201 10.99 -21.40 4.49
N ARG A 202 10.83 -22.06 3.33
CA ARG A 202 11.30 -23.45 3.14
C ARG A 202 12.80 -23.59 3.33
N TYR A 203 13.59 -22.64 2.82
CA TYR A 203 15.04 -22.65 2.95
C TYR A 203 15.48 -22.40 4.40
N GLU A 204 14.84 -21.46 5.09
CA GLU A 204 15.07 -21.21 6.51
C GLU A 204 14.77 -22.45 7.35
N GLN A 205 13.63 -23.10 7.13
CA GLN A 205 13.28 -24.36 7.80
C GLN A 205 14.32 -25.46 7.56
N PHE A 206 14.85 -25.56 6.34
CA PHE A 206 15.93 -26.49 6.03
C PHE A 206 17.21 -26.17 6.81
N LEU A 207 17.65 -24.91 6.82
CA LEU A 207 18.82 -24.48 7.59
C LEU A 207 18.66 -24.74 9.09
N MET A 208 17.47 -24.49 9.64
CA MET A 208 17.17 -24.77 11.04
C MET A 208 17.25 -26.26 11.38
N ARG A 209 16.83 -27.16 10.47
CA ARG A 209 17.02 -28.60 10.62
C ARG A 209 18.50 -28.99 10.60
N VAL A 210 19.30 -28.39 9.72
CA VAL A 210 20.76 -28.63 9.66
C VAL A 210 21.43 -28.19 10.96
N VAL A 211 21.13 -26.99 11.45
CA VAL A 211 21.65 -26.46 12.72
C VAL A 211 21.27 -27.36 13.89
N HIS A 212 20.01 -27.82 13.95
CA HIS A 212 19.56 -28.74 15.00
C HIS A 212 20.35 -30.05 14.98
N LYS A 213 20.54 -30.66 13.80
CA LYS A 213 21.31 -31.91 13.66
C LYS A 213 22.76 -31.77 14.14
N VAL A 214 23.42 -30.67 13.78
CA VAL A 214 24.79 -30.38 14.23
C VAL A 214 24.86 -30.26 15.75
N LYS A 215 23.91 -29.54 16.37
CA LYS A 215 23.85 -29.41 17.84
C LYS A 215 23.71 -30.76 18.54
N THR A 216 22.86 -31.65 18.03
CA THR A 216 22.67 -33.00 18.59
C THR A 216 23.94 -33.83 18.52
N ILE A 217 24.69 -33.78 17.41
CA ILE A 217 25.98 -34.48 17.28
C ILE A 217 26.98 -33.95 18.32
N VAL A 218 27.16 -32.62 18.41
CA VAL A 218 28.10 -32.01 19.36
C VAL A 218 27.76 -32.36 20.81
N GLN A 219 26.48 -32.37 21.17
CA GLN A 219 26.03 -32.69 22.52
C GLN A 219 26.12 -34.19 22.85
N GLY A 220 25.93 -35.08 21.88
CA GLY A 220 26.07 -36.52 22.03
C GLY A 220 27.52 -37.04 21.96
N THR A 221 28.50 -36.17 21.70
CA THR A 221 29.95 -36.52 21.68
C THR A 221 30.63 -36.22 23.02
N LYS A 222 29.87 -36.16 24.13
CA LYS A 222 30.38 -36.03 25.50
C LYS A 222 30.25 -37.33 26.27
#